data_AF-A0A699K071-F1
#
_entry.id   AF-A0A699K071-F1
#
_cell.length_a   1.000
_cell.length_b   1.000
_cell.length_c   1.000
_cell.angle_alpha   90.00
_cell.angle_beta   90.00
_cell.angle_gamma   90.00
#
_symmetry.space_group_name_H-M   'P 1'
#
loop_
_entity.id
_entity.type
_entity.pdbx_description
1 polymer ?
#
loop_
_entity_poly.entity_id
_entity_poly.type
_entity_poly.pdbx_seq_one_letter_code
_entity_poly.pdbx_strand_id
1 'polypeptide(L)' 'VLLTDFEVSEGIYSRARIDNTDSVCLWLGANVMLEYSCEEATSLLRNNLENAKASLEVLIGDLQFLRDQVTITQ' A
#
# COMPACT_ATOMS: atom_id res chain seq x y z
N VAL A 1 -28.16 0.26 3.61
CA VAL A 1 -27.69 1.06 2.46
C VAL A 1 -26.52 1.89 2.94
N LEU A 2 -25.30 1.57 2.49
CA LEU A 2 -24.13 2.39 2.82
C LEU A 2 -24.08 3.56 1.82
N LEU A 3 -24.07 4.77 2.34
CA LEU A 3 -23.84 5.99 1.57
C LEU A 3 -22.41 6.42 1.83
N THR A 4 -21.65 6.66 0.78
CA THR A 4 -20.29 7.22 0.88
C THR A 4 -20.14 8.35 -0.12
N ASP A 5 -19.27 9.30 0.22
CA ASP A 5 -18.88 10.37 -0.67
C ASP A 5 -17.63 9.90 -1.44
N PHE A 6 -17.77 9.68 -2.74
CA PHE A 6 -16.68 9.27 -3.64
C PHE A 6 -16.00 10.50 -4.21
N GLU A 7 -14.67 10.50 -4.21
CA GLU A 7 -13.89 11.55 -4.86
C GLU A 7 -13.95 11.36 -6.38
N VAL A 8 -14.53 12.34 -7.07
CA VAL A 8 -14.63 12.36 -8.54
C VAL A 8 -13.48 13.19 -9.14
N SER A 9 -13.04 14.20 -8.39
CA SER A 9 -11.89 15.05 -8.72
C SER A 9 -11.35 15.69 -7.44
N GLU A 10 -10.18 16.31 -7.51
CA GLU A 10 -9.54 16.96 -6.36
C GLU A 10 -10.48 17.98 -5.71
N GLY A 11 -10.95 17.68 -4.49
CA GLY A 11 -11.90 18.51 -3.76
C GLY A 11 -13.37 18.41 -4.20
N ILE A 12 -13.70 17.55 -5.18
CA ILE A 12 -15.06 17.28 -5.65
C ILE A 12 -15.49 15.88 -5.22
N TYR A 13 -16.41 15.82 -4.28
CA TYR A 13 -16.98 14.58 -3.77
C TYR A 13 -18.44 14.44 -4.19
N SER A 14 -18.82 13.24 -4.60
CA SER A 14 -20.20 12.91 -4.97
C SER A 14 -20.71 11.77 -4.10
N ARG A 15 -21.92 11.94 -3.54
CA ARG A 15 -22.54 10.93 -2.71
C ARG A 15 -23.14 9.83 -3.58
N ALA A 16 -22.69 8.60 -3.38
CA ALA A 16 -23.29 7.44 -4.03
C ALA A 16 -23.58 6.31 -3.03
N ARG A 17 -24.48 5.43 -3.46
CA ARG A 17 -24.82 4.21 -2.74
C ARG A 17 -23.80 3.14 -3.11
N ILE A 18 -23.25 2.46 -2.11
CA ILE A 18 -22.45 1.25 -2.32
C ILE A 18 -23.42 0.06 -2.37
N ASP A 19 -23.34 -0.70 -3.45
CA ASP A 19 -23.95 -2.02 -3.55
C ASP A 19 -23.05 -3.07 -2.89
N ASN A 20 -23.64 -4.15 -2.38
CA ASN A 20 -22.85 -5.21 -1.73
C ASN A 20 -22.01 -5.92 -2.79
N THR A 21 -20.72 -5.67 -2.80
CA THR A 21 -19.75 -6.32 -3.66
C THR A 21 -18.64 -6.90 -2.78
N ASP A 22 -18.35 -8.19 -2.98
CA ASP A 22 -17.33 -8.92 -2.20
C ASP A 22 -15.92 -8.81 -2.84
N SER A 23 -15.81 -8.07 -3.93
CA SER A 23 -14.58 -7.79 -4.66
C SER A 23 -14.22 -6.30 -4.65
N VAL A 24 -12.91 -6.03 -4.72
CA VAL A 24 -12.32 -4.69 -4.75
C VAL A 24 -11.25 -4.62 -5.84
N CYS A 25 -11.13 -3.46 -6.49
CA CYS A 25 -10.07 -3.21 -7.47
C CYS A 25 -8.85 -2.61 -6.78
N LEU A 26 -7.71 -3.30 -6.85
CA LEU A 26 -6.44 -2.84 -6.32
C LEU A 26 -5.52 -2.38 -7.45
N TRP A 27 -4.83 -1.26 -7.22
CA TRP A 27 -3.78 -0.77 -8.09
C TRP A 27 -2.43 -1.33 -7.63
N LEU A 28 -1.82 -2.17 -8.47
CA LEU A 28 -0.56 -2.85 -8.14
C LEU A 28 0.69 -2.09 -8.64
N GLY A 29 0.48 -0.96 -9.31
CA GLY A 29 1.54 -0.21 -9.99
C GLY A 29 1.72 -0.64 -11.44
N ALA A 30 2.69 -0.03 -12.13
CA ALA A 30 2.99 -0.27 -13.55
C ALA A 30 1.77 -0.18 -14.50
N ASN A 31 0.81 0.70 -14.18
CA ASN A 31 -0.46 0.83 -14.92
C ASN A 31 -1.35 -0.43 -14.91
N VAL A 32 -1.20 -1.28 -13.90
CA VAL A 32 -2.00 -2.51 -13.72
C VAL A 32 -2.97 -2.35 -12.55
N MET A 33 -4.25 -2.55 -12.85
CA MET A 33 -5.33 -2.69 -11.87
C MET A 33 -5.89 -4.12 -11.96
N LEU A 34 -6.06 -4.78 -10.82
CA LEU A 34 -6.63 -6.13 -10.73
C LEU A 34 -7.75 -6.17 -9.70
N GLU A 35 -8.78 -6.94 -10.02
CA GLU A 35 -9.89 -7.23 -9.12
C GLU A 35 -9.51 -8.41 -8.21
N TYR A 36 -9.75 -8.25 -6.91
CA TYR A 36 -9.51 -9.27 -5.88
C TYR A 36 -10.71 -9.36 -4.96
N SER A 37 -10.92 -10.52 -4.33
CA SER A 37 -11.86 -10.59 -3.21
C SER A 37 -11.38 -9.74 -2.02
N CYS A 38 -12.29 -9.31 -1.15
CA CYS A 38 -11.94 -8.57 0.07
C CYS A 38 -10.88 -9.30 0.93
N GLU A 39 -10.93 -10.63 0.99
CA GLU A 39 -9.97 -11.45 1.75
C GLU A 39 -8.58 -11.48 1.10
N GLU A 40 -8.51 -11.69 -0.22
CA GLU A 40 -7.26 -11.67 -0.98
C GLU A 40 -6.62 -10.29 -0.95
N ALA A 41 -7.42 -9.23 -1.14
CA ALA A 41 -6.97 -7.85 -1.06
C ALA A 41 -6.36 -7.52 0.31
N THR A 42 -7.02 -7.94 1.40
CA THR A 42 -6.51 -7.75 2.76
C THR A 42 -5.20 -8.49 2.98
N SER A 43 -5.11 -9.73 2.49
CA SER A 43 -3.90 -10.55 2.62
C SER A 43 -2.74 -9.97 1.81
N LEU A 44 -3.01 -9.49 0.60
CA LEU A 44 -2.03 -8.85 -0.27
C LEU A 44 -1.49 -7.57 0.35
N LEU A 45 -2.36 -6.70 0.85
CA LEU A 45 -1.98 -5.46 1.52
C LEU A 45 -1.15 -5.72 2.78
N ARG A 46 -1.52 -6.72 3.59
CA ARG A 46 -0.73 -7.13 4.77
C ARG A 46 0.67 -7.60 4.37
N ASN A 47 0.77 -8.49 3.39
CA ASN A 47 2.05 -8.98 2.90
C ASN A 47 2.90 -7.83 2.31
N ASN A 48 2.30 -6.90 1.56
CA ASN A 48 3.00 -5.72 1.05
C ASN A 48 3.57 -4.85 2.19
N LEU A 49 2.78 -4.64 3.25
CA LEU A 49 3.20 -3.89 4.43
C LEU A 49 4.33 -4.60 5.20
N GLU A 50 4.26 -5.92 5.37
CA GLU A 50 5.34 -6.70 5.99
C GLU A 50 6.62 -6.64 5.17
N ASN A 51 6.54 -6.81 3.84
CA ASN A 51 7.70 -6.70 2.95
C ASN A 51 8.32 -5.31 2.98
N ALA A 52 7.50 -4.25 2.99
CA ALA A 52 7.98 -2.88 3.10
C ALA A 52 8.70 -2.63 4.44
N LYS A 53 8.17 -3.16 5.55
CA LYS A 53 8.81 -3.08 6.87
C LYS A 53 10.12 -3.85 6.93
N ALA A 54 10.14 -5.09 6.43
CA ALA A 54 11.35 -5.89 6.37
C ALA A 54 12.42 -5.20 5.50
N SER A 55 12.02 -4.65 4.35
CA SER A 55 12.92 -3.88 3.48
C SER A 55 13.47 -2.63 4.19
N LEU A 56 12.65 -1.95 5.00
CA LEU A 56 13.09 -0.82 5.82
C LEU A 56 14.11 -1.24 6.88
N GLU A 57 13.88 -2.35 7.58
CA GLU A 57 14.84 -2.86 8.58
C GLU A 57 16.18 -3.23 7.95
N VAL A 58 16.16 -3.90 6.80
CA VAL A 58 17.38 -4.20 6.02
C VAL A 58 18.10 -2.90 5.63
N LEU A 59 17.37 -1.92 5.09
CA LEU A 59 17.96 -0.63 4.70
C LEU A 59 18.56 0.12 5.90
N ILE A 60 17.93 0.05 7.08
CA ILE A 60 18.47 0.65 8.31
C ILE A 60 19.78 -0.06 8.73
N GLY A 61 19.82 -1.41 8.65
CA GLY A 61 21.03 -2.18 8.90
C GLY A 61 22.15 -1.82 7.93
N ASP A 62 21.84 -1.72 6.64
CA ASP A 62 22.79 -1.31 5.60
C ASP A 62 23.30 0.12 5.82
N LEU A 63 22.44 1.05 6.24
CA LEU A 63 22.83 2.42 6.59
C LEU A 63 23.76 2.47 7.81
N GLN A 64 23.51 1.65 8.83
CA GLN A 64 24.40 1.53 10.00
C GLN A 64 25.76 0.95 9.59
N PHE A 65 25.77 -0.11 8.78
CA PHE A 65 27.00 -0.68 8.26
C PHE A 65 27.81 0.34 7.44
N LEU A 66 27.16 1.09 6.54
CA LEU A 66 27.81 2.16 5.78
C LEU A 66 28.38 3.26 6.68
N ARG A 67 27.66 3.66 7.73
CA ARG A 67 28.13 4.65 8.71
C ARG A 67 29.40 4.17 9.43
N ASP A 68 29.42 2.90 9.84
CA ASP A 68 30.56 2.32 10.54
C ASP A 68 31.77 2.20 9.61
N GLN A 69 31.57 1.79 8.35
CA GLN A 69 32.62 1.77 7.32
C GLN A 69 33.23 3.16 7.09
N VAL A 70 32.42 4.22 7.01
CA VAL A 70 32.94 5.60 6.88
C VAL A 70 33.73 6.02 8.12
N THR A 71 33.31 5.62 9.32
CA THR A 71 33.96 6.01 10.58
C THR A 71 35.27 5.28 10.84
N ILE A 72 35.41 4.02 10.39
CA ILE A 72 36.64 3.20 10.57
C ILE A 72 37.78 3.65 9.63
N THR A 73 37.46 4.37 8.55
CA THR A 73 38.45 4.80 7.55
C THR A 73 39.14 6.13 7.92
N GLN A 74 38.84 6.73 9.07
CA GLN A 74 39.52 7.94 9.59
C GLN A 74 40.60 7.62 10.64
#